data_AF-A0AA38LLP4-F1
#
_entry.id   AF-A0AA38LLP4-F1
#
_cell.length_a   1.000
_cell.length_b   1.000
_cell.length_c   1.000
_cell.angle_alpha   90.00
_cell.angle_beta   90.00
_cell.angle_gamma   90.00
#
_symmetry.space_group_name_H-M   'P 1'
#
loop_
_entity.id
_entity.type
_entity.pdbx_description
1 polymer ?
#
loop_
_entity_poly.entity_id
_entity_poly.type
_entity_poly.pdbx_seq_one_letter_code
_entity_poly.pdbx_strand_id
1 'polypeptide(L)'
;MFHGQLTVGTIHSVCAKVLRSEQVSDYHIDNDYIIYAEYDSEKVVKRILQEAVRYFDAIKTFNGKEHLNSSDAKSISTQIVDERAMQSSESDLHKNLARFKFLTGNAPERFQLLEHLEKHDTGKSEKKRSVPASAIKGLLNLINKVRLHNMRTFFAKKHQRILPDVPYGLNEFAFKMAKIYELELRRSNAADFDDLLYIVARLLHNNQHIQKKYRKKWRHVLVDEFQDIDETQYELISLLSIQNESLFVVGDMDQAIYAWRGANSAHMQYTLQRDFPNITTLKLIRNYRSSRNILEVASVLLKNISCSRQIGSTTALDLLPMKPSGEPICIKELSSSIEEAEFVASEIQILVHTKSAKLCSFAILFRTHAQSYLLQSSLIRLQIPHVAIGSVPFYSHKEVRHVLAYLRFLGNCQDQMALERVLSTSLRE
;
A
#
# COMPACT_ATOMS: atom_id res chain seq x y z
N MET A 1 -17.48 32.33 16.52
CA MET A 1 -17.15 31.25 17.46
C MET A 1 -16.56 30.07 16.68
N PHE A 2 -15.23 29.93 16.65
CA PHE A 2 -14.62 28.71 16.13
C PHE A 2 -14.77 27.63 17.21
N HIS A 3 -15.79 26.79 17.10
CA HIS A 3 -15.76 25.50 17.78
C HIS A 3 -14.64 24.71 17.11
N GLY A 4 -13.44 24.74 17.68
CA GLY A 4 -12.30 23.98 17.19
C GLY A 4 -12.60 22.50 17.35
N GLN A 5 -13.23 21.89 16.35
CA GLN A 5 -13.45 20.46 16.32
C GLN A 5 -12.10 19.78 16.19
N LEU A 6 -11.79 18.91 17.14
CA LEU A 6 -10.66 18.00 17.07
C LEU A 6 -10.80 17.13 15.81
N THR A 7 -9.79 17.14 14.94
CA THR A 7 -9.70 16.18 13.84
C THR A 7 -8.85 15.00 14.30
N VAL A 8 -9.45 13.82 14.38
CA VAL A 8 -8.75 12.54 14.63
C VAL A 8 -8.99 11.61 13.47
N GLY A 9 -7.94 10.96 12.99
CA GLY A 9 -8.01 9.97 11.91
C GLY A 9 -6.61 9.57 11.44
N THR A 10 -6.54 8.55 10.60
CA THR A 10 -5.28 8.23 9.91
C THR A 10 -4.88 9.37 8.97
N ILE A 11 -3.59 9.46 8.64
CA ILE A 11 -3.09 10.47 7.70
C ILE A 11 -3.86 10.41 6.37
N HIS A 12 -4.13 9.21 5.86
CA HIS A 12 -4.91 9.01 4.63
C HIS A 12 -6.33 9.57 4.75
N SER A 13 -7.02 9.31 5.88
CA SER A 13 -8.37 9.83 6.13
C SER A 13 -8.39 11.36 6.22
N VAL A 14 -7.37 11.95 6.84
CA VAL A 14 -7.20 13.41 6.90
C VAL A 14 -6.98 13.99 5.50
N CYS A 15 -6.08 13.40 4.71
CA CYS A 15 -5.83 13.79 3.33
C CYS A 15 -7.08 13.71 2.46
N ALA A 16 -7.84 12.62 2.55
CA ALA A 16 -9.11 12.49 1.84
C ALA A 16 -10.08 13.62 2.19
N LYS A 17 -10.19 13.99 3.48
CA LYS A 17 -11.03 15.12 3.91
C LYS A 17 -10.55 16.45 3.34
N VAL A 18 -9.24 16.67 3.23
CA VAL A 18 -8.66 17.87 2.60
C VAL A 18 -9.01 17.93 1.12
N LEU A 19 -8.77 16.85 0.37
CA LEU A 19 -9.05 16.79 -1.07
C LEU A 19 -10.54 16.99 -1.39
N ARG A 20 -11.45 16.49 -0.53
CA ARG A 20 -12.89 16.75 -0.68
C ARG A 20 -13.30 18.19 -0.38
N SER A 21 -12.51 18.91 0.41
CA SER A 21 -12.84 20.25 0.89
C SER A 21 -12.24 21.37 0.04
N GLU A 22 -11.11 21.11 -0.62
CA GLU A 22 -10.47 22.05 -1.54
C GLU A 22 -10.87 21.73 -2.97
N GLN A 23 -10.98 22.73 -3.83
CA GLN A 23 -11.06 22.50 -5.28
C GLN A 23 -9.65 22.23 -5.79
N VAL A 24 -9.41 21.02 -6.29
CA VAL A 24 -8.08 20.53 -6.65
C VAL A 24 -7.97 20.26 -8.17
N SER A 25 -8.67 21.05 -8.99
CA SER A 25 -8.74 20.90 -10.46
C SER A 25 -7.36 20.85 -11.13
N ASP A 26 -6.39 21.58 -10.57
CA ASP A 26 -5.00 21.61 -11.06
C ASP A 26 -4.26 20.27 -10.94
N TYR A 27 -4.80 19.33 -10.16
CA TYR A 27 -4.25 17.99 -9.97
C TYR A 27 -5.08 16.91 -10.68
N HIS A 28 -6.00 17.32 -11.56
CA HIS A 28 -6.82 16.43 -12.40
C HIS A 28 -7.67 15.45 -11.59
N ILE A 29 -8.15 15.89 -10.43
CA ILE A 29 -9.07 15.16 -9.56
C ILE A 29 -10.15 16.14 -9.13
N ASP A 30 -11.40 15.77 -9.36
CA ASP A 30 -12.56 16.56 -8.94
C ASP A 30 -12.96 16.20 -7.49
N ASN A 31 -13.78 17.03 -6.85
CA ASN A 31 -14.15 16.82 -5.45
C ASN A 31 -14.97 15.54 -5.21
N ASP A 32 -15.57 14.97 -6.24
CA ASP A 32 -16.37 13.74 -6.23
C ASP A 32 -15.56 12.48 -6.60
N TYR A 33 -14.22 12.58 -6.67
CA TYR A 33 -13.33 11.47 -7.04
C TYR A 33 -13.56 10.16 -6.30
N ILE A 34 -13.10 9.05 -6.87
CA ILE A 34 -13.24 7.73 -6.24
C ILE A 34 -11.90 7.27 -5.67
N ILE A 35 -11.96 6.65 -4.49
CA ILE A 35 -10.78 6.02 -3.89
C ILE A 35 -10.70 4.57 -4.40
N TYR A 36 -9.68 4.26 -5.17
CA TYR A 36 -9.41 2.91 -5.66
C TYR A 36 -8.73 2.08 -4.59
N ALA A 37 -9.27 0.88 -4.34
CA ALA A 37 -8.61 -0.11 -3.51
C ALA A 37 -7.52 -0.84 -4.31
N GLU A 38 -6.64 -1.59 -3.63
CA GLU A 38 -5.57 -2.38 -4.26
C GLU A 38 -6.10 -3.26 -5.42
N TYR A 39 -7.27 -3.87 -5.23
CA TYR A 39 -7.94 -4.67 -6.27
C TYR A 39 -8.31 -3.87 -7.52
N ASP A 40 -8.75 -2.62 -7.36
CA ASP A 40 -9.10 -1.76 -8.49
C ASP A 40 -7.83 -1.31 -9.21
N SER A 41 -6.78 -0.95 -8.47
CA SER A 41 -5.46 -0.65 -9.01
C SER A 41 -4.88 -1.82 -9.82
N GLU A 42 -4.98 -3.06 -9.31
CA GLU A 42 -4.58 -4.28 -10.03
C GLU A 42 -5.36 -4.45 -11.34
N LYS A 43 -6.66 -4.13 -11.35
CA LYS A 43 -7.47 -4.17 -12.57
C LYS A 43 -7.06 -3.11 -13.59
N VAL A 44 -6.75 -1.89 -13.15
CA VAL A 44 -6.24 -0.84 -14.04
C VAL A 44 -4.97 -1.32 -14.72
N VAL A 45 -4.02 -1.86 -13.94
CA VAL A 45 -2.76 -2.43 -14.49
C VAL A 45 -3.06 -3.56 -15.47
N LYS A 46 -3.97 -4.49 -15.11
CA LYS A 46 -4.39 -5.58 -15.99
C LYS A 46 -4.97 -5.08 -17.31
N ARG A 47 -5.80 -4.03 -17.27
CA ARG A 47 -6.40 -3.45 -18.47
C ARG A 47 -5.37 -2.77 -19.36
N ILE A 48 -4.45 -1.99 -18.78
CA ILE A 48 -3.34 -1.37 -19.52
C ILE A 48 -2.55 -2.45 -20.27
N LEU A 49 -2.26 -3.58 -19.62
CA LEU A 49 -1.58 -4.71 -20.25
C LEU A 49 -2.41 -5.36 -21.37
N GLN A 50 -3.73 -5.54 -21.17
CA GLN A 50 -4.62 -6.10 -22.18
C GLN A 50 -4.76 -5.20 -23.41
N GLU A 51 -4.87 -3.89 -23.22
CA GLU A 51 -4.90 -2.92 -24.32
C GLU A 51 -3.58 -2.89 -25.09
N ALA A 52 -2.45 -2.96 -24.39
CA ALA A 52 -1.13 -3.03 -25.02
C ALA A 52 -0.98 -4.30 -25.90
N VAL A 53 -1.47 -5.45 -25.44
CA VAL A 53 -1.46 -6.71 -26.21
C VAL A 53 -2.37 -6.61 -27.44
N ARG A 54 -3.62 -6.14 -27.27
CA ARG A 54 -4.57 -5.97 -28.39
C ARG A 54 -4.02 -5.05 -29.47
N TYR A 55 -3.41 -3.94 -29.08
CA TYR A 55 -2.80 -3.00 -30.03
C TYR A 55 -1.66 -3.64 -30.81
N PHE A 56 -0.85 -4.46 -30.15
CA PHE A 56 0.24 -5.19 -30.81
C PHE A 56 -0.28 -6.23 -31.81
N ASP A 57 -1.33 -6.98 -31.45
CA ASP A 57 -1.98 -7.92 -32.36
C ASP A 57 -2.64 -7.19 -33.54
N ALA A 58 -3.26 -6.03 -33.29
CA ALA A 58 -3.81 -5.15 -34.33
C ALA A 58 -2.75 -4.67 -35.33
N ILE A 59 -1.58 -4.22 -34.84
CA ILE A 59 -0.44 -3.84 -35.69
C ILE A 59 0.02 -5.02 -36.56
N LYS A 60 0.05 -6.24 -36.00
CA LYS A 60 0.44 -7.43 -36.77
C LYS A 60 -0.54 -7.73 -37.90
N THR A 61 -1.84 -7.58 -37.66
CA THR A 61 -2.85 -7.70 -38.72
C THR A 61 -2.77 -6.57 -39.74
N PHE A 62 -2.46 -5.34 -39.31
CA PHE A 62 -2.37 -4.18 -40.18
C PHE A 62 -1.11 -4.19 -41.07
N ASN A 63 0.04 -4.59 -40.53
CA ASN A 63 1.32 -4.69 -41.23
C ASN A 63 1.48 -6.00 -42.02
N GLY A 64 0.38 -6.53 -42.58
CA GLY A 64 0.32 -7.80 -43.33
C GLY A 64 1.17 -7.90 -44.60
N LYS A 65 2.28 -7.15 -44.73
CA LYS A 65 3.28 -7.28 -45.81
C LYS A 65 4.75 -7.19 -45.40
N GLU A 66 5.13 -7.00 -44.14
CA GLU A 66 6.55 -7.14 -43.76
C GLU A 66 6.75 -7.98 -42.51
N HIS A 67 7.62 -8.98 -42.66
CA HIS A 67 7.98 -9.99 -41.67
C HIS A 67 8.47 -9.39 -40.35
N LEU A 68 7.59 -9.29 -39.36
CA LEU A 68 7.96 -9.26 -37.95
C LEU A 68 7.69 -10.64 -37.37
N ASN A 69 8.78 -11.39 -37.13
CA ASN A 69 8.78 -12.81 -36.80
C ASN A 69 7.80 -13.17 -35.66
N SER A 70 7.06 -14.26 -35.88
CA SER A 70 6.10 -14.85 -34.96
C SER A 70 6.71 -15.36 -33.64
N SER A 71 8.03 -15.39 -33.52
CA SER A 71 8.80 -15.67 -32.31
C SER A 71 8.61 -14.62 -31.22
N ASP A 72 8.51 -13.34 -31.58
CA ASP A 72 8.60 -12.23 -30.61
C ASP A 72 7.31 -12.09 -29.78
N ALA A 73 6.17 -12.42 -30.37
CA ALA A 73 4.87 -12.37 -29.68
C ALA A 73 4.57 -13.61 -28.85
N LYS A 74 5.15 -14.76 -29.21
CA LYS A 74 5.16 -15.93 -28.34
C LYS A 74 6.09 -15.64 -27.17
N SER A 75 7.31 -15.16 -27.43
CA SER A 75 8.30 -14.74 -26.43
C SER A 75 7.70 -13.81 -25.36
N ILE A 76 6.94 -12.78 -25.71
CA ILE A 76 6.32 -11.87 -24.73
C ILE A 76 5.24 -12.57 -23.87
N SER A 77 4.43 -13.47 -24.47
CA SER A 77 3.43 -14.24 -23.72
C SER A 77 4.05 -15.30 -22.81
N THR A 78 5.24 -15.83 -23.14
CA THR A 78 5.98 -16.77 -22.27
C THR A 78 6.86 -16.05 -21.25
N GLN A 79 7.47 -14.91 -21.59
CA GLN A 79 8.33 -14.11 -20.70
C GLN A 79 7.56 -13.41 -19.58
N ILE A 80 6.26 -13.10 -19.78
CA ILE A 80 5.39 -12.58 -18.71
C ILE A 80 4.88 -13.70 -17.78
N VAL A 81 5.01 -14.97 -18.20
CA VAL A 81 4.50 -16.15 -17.47
C VAL A 81 5.61 -16.93 -16.75
N ASP A 82 6.86 -16.86 -17.22
CA ASP A 82 8.00 -17.55 -16.58
C ASP A 82 8.70 -16.66 -15.53
N GLU A 83 8.40 -16.90 -14.24
CA GLU A 83 9.09 -16.28 -13.10
C GLU A 83 10.61 -16.52 -13.07
N ARG A 84 11.11 -17.53 -13.82
CA ARG A 84 12.55 -17.85 -13.94
C ARG A 84 13.25 -17.13 -15.11
N ALA A 85 12.53 -16.60 -16.09
CA ALA A 85 13.11 -15.96 -17.27
C ALA A 85 13.51 -14.48 -17.04
N MET A 86 13.03 -13.86 -15.96
CA MET A 86 13.37 -12.47 -15.62
C MET A 86 14.85 -12.22 -15.30
N GLN A 87 15.66 -13.27 -15.14
CA GLN A 87 17.11 -13.14 -14.88
C GLN A 87 17.99 -13.17 -16.14
N SER A 88 17.47 -13.54 -17.33
CA SER A 88 18.32 -13.83 -18.50
C SER A 88 17.98 -13.10 -19.80
N SER A 89 16.98 -12.22 -19.85
CA SER A 89 16.63 -11.48 -21.08
C SER A 89 16.41 -9.98 -20.88
N GLU A 90 17.44 -9.29 -20.38
CA GLU A 90 17.46 -7.83 -20.24
C GLU A 90 17.47 -7.08 -21.60
N SER A 91 17.88 -7.73 -22.70
CA SER A 91 17.94 -7.14 -24.05
C SER A 91 16.57 -7.02 -24.73
N ASP A 92 15.71 -8.03 -24.57
CA ASP A 92 14.59 -8.22 -25.51
C ASP A 92 13.30 -7.54 -25.05
N LEU A 93 13.05 -7.49 -23.74
CA LEU A 93 11.94 -6.70 -23.20
C LEU A 93 12.14 -5.20 -23.50
N HIS A 94 13.38 -4.75 -23.45
CA HIS A 94 13.76 -3.36 -23.67
C HIS A 94 13.61 -2.93 -25.15
N LYS A 95 14.04 -3.79 -26.09
CA LYS A 95 13.80 -3.59 -27.53
C LYS A 95 12.32 -3.67 -27.89
N ASN A 96 11.57 -4.57 -27.25
CA ASN A 96 10.12 -4.66 -27.48
C ASN A 96 9.39 -3.43 -26.95
N LEU A 97 9.82 -2.83 -25.84
CA LEU A 97 9.21 -1.62 -25.26
C LEU A 97 9.56 -0.31 -25.97
N ALA A 98 10.73 -0.22 -26.60
CA ALA A 98 11.07 0.88 -27.51
C ALA A 98 10.11 0.97 -28.71
N ARG A 99 9.46 -0.15 -29.10
CA ARG A 99 8.40 -0.17 -30.13
C ARG A 99 7.05 0.38 -29.63
N PHE A 100 6.83 0.49 -28.31
CA PHE A 100 5.61 1.10 -27.74
C PHE A 100 5.75 2.63 -27.60
N LYS A 101 6.33 3.31 -28.60
CA LYS A 101 6.40 4.78 -28.70
C LYS A 101 5.02 5.44 -28.57
N PHE A 102 3.93 4.71 -28.86
CA PHE A 102 2.55 5.20 -28.81
C PHE A 102 1.97 5.32 -27.38
N LEU A 103 2.43 4.53 -26.41
CA LEU A 103 1.90 4.59 -25.03
C LEU A 103 2.26 5.90 -24.31
N THR A 104 3.25 6.63 -24.85
CA THR A 104 3.74 7.90 -24.31
C THR A 104 3.46 9.11 -25.20
N GLY A 105 2.84 8.93 -26.37
CA GLY A 105 2.66 10.00 -27.38
C GLY A 105 1.20 10.45 -27.53
N ASN A 106 0.95 11.76 -27.43
CA ASN A 106 -0.32 12.39 -27.82
C ASN A 106 -0.47 12.46 -29.36
N ALA A 107 -0.34 11.34 -30.07
CA ALA A 107 -0.34 11.34 -31.53
C ALA A 107 -1.77 11.14 -32.11
N PRO A 108 -2.16 11.89 -33.17
CA PRO A 108 -3.43 11.75 -33.90
C PRO A 108 -3.64 10.33 -34.51
N GLU A 109 -2.57 9.55 -34.60
CA GLU A 109 -2.58 8.14 -35.03
C GLU A 109 -3.40 7.23 -34.09
N ARG A 110 -3.53 7.57 -32.79
CA ARG A 110 -4.38 6.81 -31.84
C ARG A 110 -5.86 6.88 -32.22
N PHE A 111 -6.32 8.02 -32.74
CA PHE A 111 -7.71 8.19 -33.17
C PHE A 111 -8.00 7.43 -34.46
N GLN A 112 -7.09 7.49 -35.44
CA GLN A 112 -7.25 6.75 -36.69
C GLN A 112 -7.23 5.22 -36.49
N LEU A 113 -6.46 4.72 -35.51
CA LEU A 113 -6.43 3.28 -35.23
C LEU A 113 -7.67 2.80 -34.47
N LEU A 114 -8.22 3.62 -33.55
CA LEU A 114 -9.48 3.32 -32.87
C LEU A 114 -10.66 3.28 -33.87
N GLU A 115 -10.71 4.22 -34.82
CA GLU A 115 -11.70 4.25 -35.90
C GLU A 115 -11.61 3.02 -36.83
N HIS A 116 -10.41 2.47 -37.00
CA HIS A 116 -10.19 1.26 -37.81
C HIS A 116 -10.56 -0.02 -37.05
N LEU A 117 -10.34 -0.05 -35.72
CA LEU A 117 -10.68 -1.19 -34.87
C LEU A 117 -12.19 -1.33 -34.63
N GLU A 118 -12.92 -0.22 -34.50
CA GLU A 118 -14.40 -0.25 -34.39
C GLU A 118 -15.06 -0.84 -35.64
N LYS A 119 -14.44 -0.71 -36.81
CA LYS A 119 -14.94 -1.30 -38.07
C LYS A 119 -14.64 -2.80 -38.21
N HIS A 120 -13.71 -3.34 -37.43
CA HIS A 120 -13.23 -4.72 -37.57
C HIS A 120 -13.61 -5.66 -36.42
N ASP A 121 -14.27 -5.17 -35.36
CA ASP A 121 -14.70 -5.99 -34.21
C ASP A 121 -16.00 -6.78 -34.46
N THR A 122 -16.24 -7.23 -35.69
CA THR A 122 -17.28 -8.22 -36.02
C THR A 122 -16.69 -9.62 -36.06
N GLY A 123 -16.47 -10.18 -34.87
CA GLY A 123 -16.43 -11.62 -34.66
C GLY A 123 -15.12 -12.33 -35.03
N LYS A 124 -14.33 -12.68 -34.01
CA LYS A 124 -13.80 -14.04 -33.84
C LYS A 124 -13.23 -14.23 -32.43
N SER A 125 -13.52 -15.40 -31.87
CA SER A 125 -13.21 -15.84 -30.52
C SER A 125 -11.70 -16.06 -30.34
N GLU A 126 -11.00 -15.11 -29.72
CA GLU A 126 -9.60 -15.26 -29.33
C GLU A 126 -9.47 -15.85 -27.92
N LYS A 127 -8.71 -16.94 -27.80
CA LYS A 127 -8.31 -17.54 -26.52
C LYS A 127 -7.61 -16.49 -25.66
N LYS A 128 -8.29 -15.99 -24.62
CA LYS A 128 -7.78 -15.01 -23.64
C LYS A 128 -6.45 -15.49 -23.02
N ARG A 129 -5.31 -14.97 -23.50
CA ARG A 129 -4.03 -15.02 -22.78
C ARG A 129 -4.21 -14.24 -21.47
N SER A 130 -4.33 -14.93 -20.34
CA SER A 130 -4.49 -14.27 -19.04
C SER A 130 -3.12 -14.02 -18.41
N VAL A 131 -2.81 -12.76 -18.10
CA VAL A 131 -1.63 -12.39 -17.30
C VAL A 131 -1.76 -12.95 -15.88
N PRO A 132 -0.72 -13.58 -15.31
CA PRO A 132 -0.76 -14.11 -13.95
C PRO A 132 -0.92 -12.99 -12.91
N ALA A 133 -1.65 -13.28 -11.83
CA ALA A 133 -1.93 -12.30 -10.77
C ALA A 133 -0.67 -11.81 -10.03
N SER A 134 0.33 -12.69 -9.85
CA SER A 134 1.62 -12.33 -9.23
C SER A 134 2.36 -11.27 -10.04
N ALA A 135 2.36 -11.37 -11.36
CA ALA A 135 2.98 -10.38 -12.25
C ALA A 135 2.28 -9.02 -12.19
N ILE A 136 0.94 -8.99 -12.13
CA ILE A 136 0.17 -7.75 -11.98
C ILE A 136 0.54 -7.04 -10.68
N LYS A 137 0.58 -7.79 -9.56
CA LYS A 137 0.95 -7.25 -8.25
C LYS A 137 2.40 -6.77 -8.22
N GLY A 138 3.32 -7.52 -8.84
CA GLY A 138 4.72 -7.12 -8.99
C GLY A 138 4.86 -5.80 -9.76
N LEU A 139 4.10 -5.64 -10.85
CA LEU A 139 4.11 -4.42 -11.65
C LEU A 139 3.49 -3.23 -10.92
N LEU A 140 2.39 -3.44 -10.20
CA LEU A 140 1.78 -2.40 -9.36
C LEU A 140 2.75 -1.92 -8.27
N ASN A 141 3.46 -2.84 -7.62
CA ASN A 141 4.50 -2.49 -6.64
C ASN A 141 5.62 -1.65 -7.28
N LEU A 142 6.03 -1.98 -8.52
CA LEU A 142 7.04 -1.24 -9.25
C LEU A 142 6.56 0.17 -9.64
N ILE A 143 5.30 0.29 -10.09
CA ILE A 143 4.64 1.58 -10.35
C ILE A 143 4.63 2.44 -9.08
N ASN A 144 4.24 1.88 -7.93
CA ASN A 144 4.20 2.61 -6.67
C ASN A 144 5.60 3.05 -6.21
N LYS A 145 6.62 2.22 -6.41
CA LYS A 145 8.03 2.62 -6.17
C LYS A 145 8.45 3.82 -7.02
N VAL A 146 8.09 3.83 -8.31
CA VAL A 146 8.39 4.98 -9.19
C VAL A 146 7.64 6.22 -8.76
N ARG A 147 6.36 6.11 -8.41
CA ARG A 147 5.55 7.25 -7.94
C ARG A 147 6.11 7.83 -6.64
N LEU A 148 6.51 6.96 -5.71
CA LEU A 148 7.22 7.37 -4.48
C LEU A 148 8.56 8.05 -4.79
N HIS A 149 9.33 7.55 -5.76
CA HIS A 149 10.58 8.19 -6.19
C HIS A 149 10.33 9.58 -6.80
N ASN A 150 9.33 9.72 -7.68
CA ASN A 150 8.93 11.01 -8.26
C ASN A 150 8.51 12.02 -7.18
N MET A 151 7.88 11.53 -6.11
CA MET A 151 7.54 12.35 -4.95
C MET A 151 8.81 12.79 -4.20
N ARG A 152 9.71 11.86 -3.86
CA ARG A 152 10.96 12.18 -3.16
C ARG A 152 11.80 13.19 -3.91
N THR A 153 11.92 13.04 -5.23
CA THR A 153 12.68 13.97 -6.08
C THR A 153 12.03 15.35 -6.15
N PHE A 154 10.69 15.43 -6.11
CA PHE A 154 9.96 16.69 -6.05
C PHE A 154 10.33 17.51 -4.79
N PHE A 155 10.35 16.89 -3.62
CA PHE A 155 10.65 17.58 -2.36
C PHE A 155 12.15 17.78 -2.11
N ALA A 156 12.99 16.79 -2.44
CA ALA A 156 14.42 16.83 -2.17
C ALA A 156 15.21 17.77 -3.10
N LYS A 157 14.60 18.27 -4.20
CA LYS A 157 15.27 19.06 -5.27
C LYS A 157 16.59 18.45 -5.76
N LYS A 158 16.77 17.14 -5.63
CA LYS A 158 17.95 16.38 -6.04
C LYS A 158 17.56 15.34 -7.08
N HIS A 159 18.26 15.33 -8.21
CA HIS A 159 18.15 14.25 -9.18
C HIS A 159 18.91 13.03 -8.66
N GLN A 160 18.18 12.07 -8.09
CA GLN A 160 18.72 10.75 -7.76
C GLN A 160 18.44 9.77 -8.90
N ARG A 161 19.24 8.69 -8.98
CA ARG A 161 18.98 7.57 -9.90
C ARG A 161 17.59 6.98 -9.64
N ILE A 162 16.92 6.61 -10.74
CA ILE A 162 15.49 6.39 -10.84
C ILE A 162 14.99 5.26 -9.91
N LEU A 163 15.74 4.16 -9.79
CA LEU A 163 15.71 3.20 -8.66
C LEU A 163 17.07 2.47 -8.72
N PRO A 164 17.96 2.59 -7.73
CA PRO A 164 19.34 2.07 -7.84
C PRO A 164 19.40 0.54 -7.91
N ASP A 165 18.42 -0.15 -7.31
CA ASP A 165 18.38 -1.61 -7.20
C ASP A 165 17.63 -2.29 -8.36
N VAL A 166 17.18 -1.51 -9.35
CA VAL A 166 16.41 -1.99 -10.50
C VAL A 166 17.21 -1.79 -11.77
N PRO A 167 17.32 -2.80 -12.66
CA PRO A 167 18.01 -2.67 -13.94
C PRO A 167 17.48 -1.46 -14.72
N TYR A 168 18.37 -0.72 -15.38
CA TYR A 168 18.03 0.50 -16.11
C TYR A 168 16.84 0.28 -17.05
N GLY A 169 16.80 -0.89 -17.69
CA GLY A 169 15.75 -1.15 -18.64
C GLY A 169 14.35 -1.37 -18.04
N LEU A 170 14.31 -1.95 -16.85
CA LEU A 170 13.07 -2.12 -16.11
C LEU A 170 12.60 -0.78 -15.51
N ASN A 171 13.53 0.14 -15.23
CA ASN A 171 13.21 1.50 -14.77
C ASN A 171 12.47 2.34 -15.81
N GLU A 172 12.93 2.36 -17.07
CA GLU A 172 12.23 3.12 -18.12
C GLU A 172 10.82 2.57 -18.35
N PHE A 173 10.68 1.24 -18.34
CA PHE A 173 9.37 0.58 -18.45
C PHE A 173 8.44 0.99 -17.31
N ALA A 174 8.92 0.87 -16.06
CA ALA A 174 8.16 1.23 -14.87
C ALA A 174 7.67 2.67 -14.91
N PHE A 175 8.50 3.60 -15.39
CA PHE A 175 8.15 5.01 -15.50
C PHE A 175 7.07 5.28 -16.55
N LYS A 176 7.16 4.63 -17.71
CA LYS A 176 6.10 4.70 -18.73
C LYS A 176 4.79 4.10 -18.20
N MET A 177 4.86 2.94 -17.57
CA MET A 177 3.70 2.29 -16.95
C MET A 177 3.06 3.15 -15.86
N ALA A 178 3.87 3.78 -15.00
CA ALA A 178 3.38 4.69 -13.96
C ALA A 178 2.65 5.89 -14.57
N LYS A 179 3.18 6.49 -15.64
CA LYS A 179 2.50 7.59 -16.36
C LYS A 179 1.16 7.16 -16.95
N ILE A 180 1.09 6.00 -17.58
CA ILE A 180 -0.16 5.48 -18.16
C ILE A 180 -1.17 5.17 -17.04
N TYR A 181 -0.70 4.55 -15.96
CA TYR A 181 -1.53 4.26 -14.78
C TYR A 181 -2.11 5.55 -14.18
N GLU A 182 -1.30 6.59 -13.99
CA GLU A 182 -1.78 7.91 -13.54
C GLU A 182 -2.80 8.52 -14.51
N LEU A 183 -2.61 8.37 -15.83
CA LEU A 183 -3.58 8.85 -16.83
C LEU A 183 -4.91 8.09 -16.75
N GLU A 184 -4.89 6.78 -16.53
CA GLU A 184 -6.12 5.97 -16.39
C GLU A 184 -6.88 6.28 -15.10
N LEU A 185 -6.16 6.54 -14.00
CA LEU A 185 -6.76 7.04 -12.76
C LEU A 185 -7.45 8.40 -12.99
N ARG A 186 -6.77 9.35 -13.65
CA ARG A 186 -7.35 10.66 -13.98
C ARG A 186 -8.58 10.55 -14.86
N ARG A 187 -8.54 9.70 -15.89
CA ARG A 187 -9.69 9.44 -16.79
C ARG A 187 -10.91 8.89 -16.05
N SER A 188 -10.68 8.19 -14.94
CA SER A 188 -11.74 7.65 -14.10
C SER A 188 -12.15 8.60 -12.97
N ASN A 189 -11.57 9.80 -12.90
CA ASN A 189 -11.64 10.70 -11.74
C ASN A 189 -11.41 9.93 -10.43
N ALA A 190 -10.31 9.20 -10.38
CA ALA A 190 -9.95 8.30 -9.29
C ALA A 190 -8.57 8.64 -8.72
N ALA A 191 -8.40 8.33 -7.43
CA ALA A 191 -7.15 8.35 -6.69
C ALA A 191 -6.98 7.01 -5.98
N ASP A 192 -5.76 6.47 -5.94
CA ASP A 192 -5.46 5.38 -5.01
C ASP A 192 -4.98 5.91 -3.65
N PHE A 193 -4.65 5.00 -2.73
CA PHE A 193 -4.23 5.37 -1.37
C PHE A 193 -2.99 6.27 -1.35
N ASP A 194 -2.01 6.00 -2.22
CA ASP A 194 -0.77 6.77 -2.28
C ASP A 194 -1.02 8.19 -2.85
N ASP A 195 -1.93 8.32 -3.81
CA ASP A 195 -2.36 9.61 -4.37
C ASP A 195 -2.93 10.54 -3.29
N LEU A 196 -3.67 9.99 -2.31
CA LEU A 196 -4.24 10.81 -1.24
C LEU A 196 -3.16 11.61 -0.51
N LEU A 197 -2.02 11.00 -0.20
CA LEU A 197 -0.92 11.71 0.46
C LEU A 197 -0.19 12.61 -0.52
N TYR A 198 0.14 12.07 -1.70
CA TYR A 198 0.96 12.77 -2.67
C TYR A 198 0.32 14.08 -3.14
N ILE A 199 -0.96 14.04 -3.49
CA ILE A 199 -1.69 15.20 -4.01
C ILE A 199 -1.83 16.26 -2.92
N VAL A 200 -2.16 15.86 -1.68
CA VAL A 200 -2.26 16.82 -0.57
C VAL A 200 -0.90 17.43 -0.24
N ALA A 201 0.16 16.63 -0.17
CA ALA A 201 1.51 17.15 0.08
C ALA A 201 1.91 18.18 -0.99
N ARG A 202 1.66 17.90 -2.26
CA ARG A 202 1.90 18.88 -3.34
C ARG A 202 0.99 20.09 -3.28
N LEU A 203 -0.29 19.92 -2.92
CA LEU A 203 -1.26 21.00 -2.78
C LEU A 203 -0.79 21.98 -1.71
N LEU A 204 -0.40 21.48 -0.53
CA LEU A 204 0.09 22.30 0.57
C LEU A 204 1.44 22.94 0.25
N HIS A 205 2.32 22.24 -0.49
CA HIS A 205 3.61 22.80 -0.89
C HIS A 205 3.47 23.93 -1.91
N ASN A 206 2.65 23.75 -2.95
CA ASN A 206 2.52 24.72 -4.04
C ASN A 206 1.56 25.87 -3.71
N ASN A 207 0.56 25.65 -2.84
CA ASN A 207 -0.43 26.65 -2.49
C ASN A 207 -0.29 27.09 -1.03
N GLN A 208 0.50 28.14 -0.82
CA GLN A 208 0.73 28.71 0.51
C GLN A 208 -0.55 29.22 1.19
N HIS A 209 -1.58 29.62 0.42
CA HIS A 209 -2.84 30.07 0.99
C HIS A 209 -3.59 28.89 1.64
N ILE A 210 -3.70 27.76 0.93
CA ILE A 210 -4.30 26.53 1.46
C ILE A 210 -3.46 25.99 2.63
N GLN A 211 -2.14 26.02 2.53
CA GLN A 211 -1.25 25.64 3.63
C GLN A 211 -1.51 26.47 4.88
N LYS A 212 -1.55 27.80 4.76
CA LYS A 212 -1.85 28.72 5.89
C LYS A 212 -3.25 28.48 6.46
N LYS A 213 -4.25 28.20 5.61
CA LYS A 213 -5.62 27.83 6.03
C LYS A 213 -5.60 26.60 6.93
N TYR A 214 -4.92 25.52 6.53
CA TYR A 214 -4.85 24.29 7.33
C TYR A 214 -3.95 24.43 8.56
N ARG A 215 -2.83 25.16 8.49
CA ARG A 215 -2.01 25.49 9.67
C ARG A 215 -2.79 26.27 10.73
N LYS A 216 -3.66 27.20 10.31
CA LYS A 216 -4.53 27.95 11.21
C LYS A 216 -5.62 27.07 11.83
N LYS A 217 -6.14 26.11 11.07
CA LYS A 217 -7.15 25.14 11.51
C LYS A 217 -6.58 24.11 12.48
N TRP A 218 -5.43 23.54 12.15
CA TRP A 218 -4.71 22.52 12.93
C TRP A 218 -3.51 23.17 13.62
N ARG A 219 -3.83 23.98 14.63
CA ARG A 219 -2.82 24.71 15.38
C ARG A 219 -1.83 23.80 16.12
N HIS A 220 -2.25 22.58 16.47
CA HIS A 220 -1.40 21.57 17.10
C HIS A 220 -1.56 20.26 16.34
N VAL A 221 -0.43 19.64 16.00
CA VAL A 221 -0.39 18.38 15.25
C VAL A 221 0.18 17.32 16.18
N LEU A 222 -0.63 16.31 16.49
CA LEU A 222 -0.25 15.18 17.33
C LEU A 222 -0.13 13.95 16.43
N VAL A 223 1.01 13.26 16.50
CA VAL A 223 1.26 12.05 15.70
C VAL A 223 1.70 10.94 16.63
N ASP A 224 0.97 9.83 16.59
CA ASP A 224 1.31 8.59 17.28
C ASP A 224 1.97 7.61 16.30
N GLU A 225 2.70 6.62 16.82
CA GLU A 225 3.44 5.62 16.02
C GLU A 225 4.41 6.25 15.01
N PHE A 226 5.11 7.32 15.41
CA PHE A 226 5.96 8.12 14.53
C PHE A 226 7.14 7.34 13.93
N GLN A 227 7.55 6.22 14.53
CA GLN A 227 8.61 5.36 13.99
C GLN A 227 8.23 4.67 12.66
N ASP A 228 6.93 4.54 12.38
CA ASP A 228 6.40 3.78 11.24
C ASP A 228 5.93 4.69 10.08
N ILE A 229 6.24 5.98 10.13
CA ILE A 229 5.89 6.91 9.06
C ILE A 229 6.84 6.78 7.86
N ASP A 230 6.28 6.98 6.66
CA ASP A 230 7.06 7.11 5.43
C ASP A 230 7.43 8.58 5.14
N GLU A 231 8.25 8.79 4.10
CA GLU A 231 8.72 10.11 3.69
C GLU A 231 7.59 11.08 3.30
N THR A 232 6.52 10.58 2.66
CA THR A 232 5.37 11.40 2.22
C THR A 232 4.61 11.90 3.43
N GLN A 233 4.41 11.00 4.40
CA GLN A 233 3.75 11.31 5.66
C GLN A 233 4.56 12.34 6.45
N TYR A 234 5.88 12.16 6.53
CA TYR A 234 6.78 13.11 7.17
C TYR A 234 6.68 14.50 6.52
N GLU A 235 6.79 14.59 5.20
CA GLU A 235 6.71 15.85 4.48
C GLU A 235 5.37 16.56 4.71
N LEU A 236 4.26 15.82 4.70
CA LEU A 236 2.94 16.37 5.00
C LEU A 236 2.87 16.95 6.42
N ILE A 237 3.37 16.20 7.42
CA ILE A 237 3.43 16.64 8.82
C ILE A 237 4.29 17.91 8.93
N SER A 238 5.45 17.92 8.28
CA SER A 238 6.39 19.04 8.23
C SER A 238 5.75 20.29 7.63
N LEU A 239 5.07 20.16 6.48
CA LEU A 239 4.33 21.24 5.84
C LEU A 239 3.21 21.80 6.72
N LEU A 240 2.66 21.04 7.67
CA LEU A 240 1.61 21.50 8.57
C LEU A 240 2.11 22.05 9.90
N SER A 241 3.32 21.70 10.34
CA SER A 241 3.73 21.94 11.74
C SER A 241 5.04 22.70 11.95
N ILE A 242 5.98 22.68 11.00
CA ILE A 242 7.31 23.33 11.16
C ILE A 242 7.18 24.81 11.49
N GLN A 243 6.44 25.59 10.70
CA GLN A 243 6.37 27.05 10.88
C GLN A 243 5.72 27.47 12.21
N ASN A 244 4.83 26.64 12.76
CA ASN A 244 4.11 26.94 13.99
C ASN A 244 4.78 26.34 15.23
N GLU A 245 5.87 25.57 15.06
CA GLU A 245 6.54 24.78 16.11
C GLU A 245 5.54 23.99 16.98
N SER A 246 4.52 23.41 16.33
CA SER A 246 3.33 22.89 17.02
C SER A 246 3.17 21.38 16.91
N LEU A 247 4.29 20.67 16.74
CA LEU A 247 4.34 19.23 16.56
C LEU A 247 4.56 18.53 17.91
N PHE A 248 3.73 17.53 18.19
CA PHE A 248 3.93 16.58 19.28
C PHE A 248 3.92 15.17 18.71
N VAL A 249 5.00 14.44 18.90
CA VAL A 249 5.16 13.08 18.36
C VAL A 249 5.36 12.07 19.48
N VAL A 250 4.80 10.88 19.30
CA VAL A 250 5.02 9.71 20.14
C VAL A 250 5.48 8.57 19.23
N GLY A 251 6.48 7.83 19.67
CA GLY A 251 6.96 6.66 18.96
C GLY A 251 7.99 5.88 19.76
N ASP A 252 8.27 4.67 19.31
CA ASP A 252 9.28 3.77 19.88
C ASP A 252 10.09 3.12 18.78
N MET A 253 11.40 3.39 18.75
CA MET A 253 12.32 2.86 17.75
C MET A 253 12.43 1.33 17.78
N ASP A 254 12.25 0.72 18.95
CA ASP A 254 12.30 -0.74 19.12
C ASP A 254 11.04 -1.42 18.55
N GLN A 255 10.00 -0.64 18.21
CA GLN A 255 8.73 -1.10 17.65
C GLN A 255 8.57 -0.83 16.14
N ALA A 256 9.62 -0.32 15.47
CA ALA A 256 9.58 -0.05 14.04
C ALA A 256 9.53 -1.36 13.20
N ILE A 257 8.33 -1.77 12.79
CA ILE A 257 8.08 -3.04 12.07
C ILE A 257 7.53 -2.85 10.64
N TYR A 258 7.28 -1.61 10.21
CA TYR A 258 6.71 -1.30 8.89
C TYR A 258 7.74 -0.90 7.81
N ALA A 259 9.03 -1.17 8.03
CA ALA A 259 10.10 -0.83 7.07
C ALA A 259 9.87 -1.43 5.65
N TRP A 260 9.31 -2.65 5.56
CA TRP A 260 8.95 -3.30 4.30
C TRP A 260 7.87 -2.54 3.50
N ARG A 261 7.12 -1.66 4.18
CA ARG A 261 6.08 -0.81 3.60
C ARG A 261 6.59 0.60 3.29
N GLY A 262 7.88 0.88 3.49
CA GLY A 262 8.51 2.16 3.18
C GLY A 262 8.68 3.10 4.37
N ALA A 263 8.31 2.67 5.58
CA ALA A 263 8.56 3.43 6.80
C ALA A 263 10.06 3.69 6.98
N ASN A 264 10.41 4.91 7.38
CA ASN A 264 11.80 5.32 7.56
C ASN A 264 12.01 5.84 8.98
N SER A 265 12.50 4.96 9.85
CA SER A 265 12.74 5.29 11.25
C SER A 265 13.83 6.35 11.47
N ALA A 266 14.62 6.68 10.43
CA ALA A 266 15.54 7.82 10.47
C ALA A 266 14.82 9.16 10.69
N HIS A 267 13.52 9.27 10.33
CA HIS A 267 12.72 10.45 10.62
C HIS A 267 12.68 10.76 12.12
N MET A 268 12.46 9.73 12.94
CA MET A 268 12.43 9.85 14.39
C MET A 268 13.84 10.08 14.98
N GLN A 269 14.87 9.42 14.41
CA GLN A 269 16.23 9.49 14.95
C GLN A 269 16.94 10.82 14.68
N TYR A 270 16.86 11.33 13.45
CA TYR A 270 17.72 12.42 12.99
C TYR A 270 16.94 13.59 12.39
N THR A 271 15.97 13.29 11.53
CA THR A 271 15.27 14.32 10.75
C THR A 271 14.46 15.25 11.66
N LEU A 272 13.80 14.71 12.69
CA LEU A 272 13.04 15.47 13.67
C LEU A 272 13.90 16.53 14.39
N GLN A 273 15.08 16.15 14.90
CA GLN A 273 15.95 17.08 15.62
C GLN A 273 16.57 18.13 14.68
N ARG A 274 16.84 17.76 13.43
CA ARG A 274 17.32 18.69 12.40
C ARG A 274 16.26 19.74 12.03
N ASP A 275 15.02 19.31 11.82
CA ASP A 275 13.95 20.16 11.29
C ASP A 275 13.18 20.90 12.39
N PHE A 276 13.23 20.41 13.64
CA PHE A 276 12.68 21.04 14.84
C PHE A 276 13.78 21.21 15.91
N PRO A 277 14.67 22.21 15.80
CA PRO A 277 15.81 22.39 16.70
C PRO A 277 15.40 22.63 18.16
N ASN A 278 14.20 23.16 18.39
CA ASN A 278 13.65 23.45 19.72
C ASN A 278 12.83 22.29 20.32
N ILE A 279 12.86 21.10 19.71
CA ILE A 279 12.04 19.99 20.19
C ILE A 279 12.50 19.49 21.56
N THR A 280 11.54 19.27 22.46
CA THR A 280 11.80 18.69 23.78
C THR A 280 11.56 17.18 23.74
N THR A 281 12.59 16.40 24.04
CA THR A 281 12.49 14.94 24.08
C THR A 281 12.25 14.46 25.52
N LEU A 282 11.11 13.79 25.73
CA LEU A 282 10.76 13.15 27.00
C LEU A 282 10.85 11.63 26.85
N LYS A 283 11.64 10.99 27.72
CA LYS A 283 11.80 9.53 27.73
C LYS A 283 10.86 8.92 28.78
N LEU A 284 9.94 8.07 28.34
CA LEU A 284 9.03 7.34 29.22
C LEU A 284 9.61 5.96 29.53
N ILE A 285 10.27 5.83 30.68
CA ILE A 285 10.94 4.57 31.07
C ILE A 285 10.04 3.61 31.87
N ARG A 286 8.92 4.07 32.42
CA ARG A 286 8.07 3.24 33.30
C ARG A 286 7.05 2.45 32.48
N ASN A 287 7.10 1.13 32.55
CA ASN A 287 6.13 0.23 31.92
C ASN A 287 5.01 -0.14 32.89
N TYR A 288 3.78 0.26 32.54
CA TYR A 288 2.57 -0.03 33.31
C TYR A 288 1.75 -1.21 32.74
N ARG A 289 2.12 -1.74 31.57
CA ARG A 289 1.34 -2.76 30.85
C ARG A 289 1.69 -4.17 31.32
N SER A 290 2.98 -4.51 31.35
CA SER A 290 3.49 -5.88 31.46
C SER A 290 3.98 -6.19 32.88
N SER A 291 3.93 -7.47 33.26
CA SER A 291 4.58 -7.96 34.48
C SER A 291 6.10 -7.92 34.33
N ARG A 292 6.82 -7.97 35.46
CA ARG A 292 8.28 -7.95 35.47
C ARG A 292 8.90 -9.07 34.61
N ASN A 293 8.39 -10.31 34.71
CA ASN A 293 8.91 -11.44 33.94
C ASN A 293 8.80 -11.23 32.43
N ILE A 294 7.69 -10.67 31.94
CA ILE A 294 7.49 -10.36 30.52
C ILE A 294 8.47 -9.28 30.07
N LEU A 295 8.64 -8.24 30.89
CA LEU A 295 9.52 -7.12 30.56
C LEU A 295 10.99 -7.56 30.52
N GLU A 296 11.43 -8.38 31.46
CA GLU A 296 12.80 -8.90 31.51
C GLU A 296 13.15 -9.71 30.24
N VAL A 297 12.24 -10.58 29.78
CA VAL A 297 12.44 -11.33 28.54
C VAL A 297 12.48 -10.40 27.33
N ALA A 298 11.57 -9.43 27.25
CA ALA A 298 11.58 -8.43 26.16
C ALA A 298 12.90 -7.63 26.13
N SER A 299 13.40 -7.20 27.28
CA SER A 299 14.68 -6.48 27.39
C SER A 299 15.87 -7.31 26.94
N VAL A 300 15.91 -8.61 27.30
CA VAL A 300 16.98 -9.51 26.84
C VAL A 300 16.93 -9.70 25.32
N LEU A 301 15.73 -9.89 24.74
CA LEU A 301 15.56 -10.02 23.30
C LEU A 301 16.01 -8.75 22.55
N LEU A 302 15.62 -7.57 23.02
CA LEU A 302 15.99 -6.29 22.41
C LEU A 302 17.51 -6.03 22.48
N LYS A 303 18.17 -6.37 23.59
CA LYS A 303 19.63 -6.26 23.72
C LYS A 303 20.37 -7.11 22.70
N ASN A 304 19.91 -8.34 22.48
CA ASN A 304 20.50 -9.25 21.48
C ASN A 304 20.31 -8.72 20.04
N ILE A 305 19.13 -8.17 19.73
CA ILE A 305 18.84 -7.58 18.42
C ILE A 305 19.68 -6.33 18.17
N SER A 306 19.78 -5.46 19.17
CA SER A 306 20.53 -4.20 19.09
C SER A 306 22.03 -4.43 18.93
N CYS A 307 22.58 -5.47 19.57
CA CYS A 307 23.98 -5.85 19.38
C CYS A 307 24.28 -6.33 17.95
N SER A 308 23.29 -6.92 17.27
CA SER A 308 23.42 -7.40 15.89
C SER A 308 23.26 -6.27 14.86
N ARG A 309 22.48 -5.24 15.17
CA ARG A 309 22.32 -4.04 14.32
C ARG A 309 23.47 -3.08 14.63
N GLN A 310 24.50 -3.06 13.79
CA GLN A 310 25.52 -1.99 13.72
C GLN A 310 24.90 -0.64 13.28
N ILE A 311 23.74 -0.26 13.82
CA ILE A 311 23.09 1.02 13.61
C ILE A 311 23.49 1.85 14.81
N GLY A 312 24.43 2.77 14.58
CA GLY A 312 24.93 3.67 15.61
C GLY A 312 23.80 4.40 16.32
N SER A 313 23.79 4.28 17.64
CA SER A 313 23.02 5.08 18.60
C SER A 313 21.49 4.93 18.54
N THR A 314 20.94 4.07 19.38
CA THR A 314 20.28 4.54 20.62
C THR A 314 20.33 3.38 21.62
N THR A 315 20.81 3.62 22.83
CA THR A 315 20.69 2.62 23.90
C THR A 315 19.22 2.26 24.04
N ALA A 316 18.88 0.96 23.87
CA ALA A 316 17.54 0.45 24.15
C ALA A 316 17.09 1.04 25.49
N LEU A 317 15.90 1.65 25.52
CA LEU A 317 15.40 2.25 26.74
C LEU A 317 15.26 1.13 27.79
N ASP A 318 16.00 1.24 28.89
CA ASP A 318 15.86 0.31 30.00
C ASP A 318 14.51 0.58 30.69
N LEU A 319 13.49 -0.16 30.26
CA LEU A 319 12.14 -0.05 30.78
C LEU A 319 12.07 -0.61 32.21
N LEU A 320 11.42 0.14 33.10
CA LEU A 320 11.23 -0.20 34.50
C LEU A 320 9.83 -0.80 34.71
N PRO A 321 9.71 -2.02 35.27
CA PRO A 321 8.42 -2.65 35.51
C PRO A 321 7.72 -2.03 36.71
N MET A 322 6.47 -1.57 36.54
CA MET A 322 5.63 -1.06 37.63
C MET A 322 4.69 -2.12 38.24
N LYS A 323 4.53 -3.25 37.55
CA LYS A 323 3.78 -4.42 38.05
C LYS A 323 4.72 -5.40 38.74
N PRO A 324 4.21 -6.20 39.71
CA PRO A 324 5.00 -7.26 40.33
C PRO A 324 5.41 -8.33 39.32
N SER A 325 6.28 -9.24 39.76
CA SER A 325 6.57 -10.47 39.03
C SER A 325 5.29 -11.25 38.80
N GLY A 326 5.03 -11.61 37.54
CA GLY A 326 3.85 -12.36 37.13
C GLY A 326 4.14 -13.86 37.07
N GLU A 327 3.27 -14.58 36.36
CA GLU A 327 3.52 -15.98 36.01
C GLU A 327 4.79 -16.09 35.13
N PRO A 328 5.55 -17.20 35.24
CA PRO A 328 6.71 -17.43 34.38
C PRO A 328 6.27 -17.58 32.92
N ILE A 329 7.13 -17.16 31.99
CA ILE A 329 6.87 -17.35 30.56
C ILE A 329 7.03 -18.83 30.23
N CYS A 330 5.98 -19.44 29.68
CA CYS A 330 6.01 -20.83 29.23
C CYS A 330 6.37 -20.89 27.75
N ILE A 331 7.39 -21.68 27.42
CA ILE A 331 7.73 -22.05 26.05
C ILE A 331 7.46 -23.55 25.93
N LYS A 332 6.64 -23.94 24.96
CA LYS A 332 6.30 -25.34 24.72
C LYS A 332 6.61 -25.69 23.28
N GLU A 333 7.47 -26.67 23.10
CA GLU A 333 7.74 -27.28 21.80
C GLU A 333 6.72 -28.41 21.58
N LEU A 334 6.16 -28.47 20.38
CA LEU A 334 5.14 -29.44 19.98
C LEU A 334 5.53 -30.04 18.64
N SER A 335 5.10 -31.28 18.41
CA SER A 335 5.61 -32.05 17.26
C SER A 335 4.96 -31.63 15.93
N SER A 336 3.78 -31.01 15.98
CA SER A 336 3.06 -30.55 14.80
C SER A 336 2.28 -29.25 15.03
N SER A 337 1.96 -28.54 13.94
CA SER A 337 1.12 -27.34 13.97
C SER A 337 -0.33 -27.63 14.35
N ILE A 338 -0.79 -28.88 14.15
CA ILE A 338 -2.12 -29.33 14.59
C ILE A 338 -2.12 -29.46 16.11
N GLU A 339 -1.11 -30.13 16.68
CA GLU A 339 -0.92 -30.23 18.13
C GLU A 339 -0.75 -28.85 18.78
N GLU A 340 -0.03 -27.93 18.14
CA GLU A 340 0.07 -26.53 18.57
C GLU A 340 -1.31 -25.88 18.69
N ALA A 341 -2.13 -25.98 17.65
CA ALA A 341 -3.46 -25.37 17.65
C ALA A 341 -4.41 -26.00 18.68
N GLU A 342 -4.36 -27.32 18.86
CA GLU A 342 -5.15 -28.05 19.86
C GLU A 342 -4.68 -27.75 21.28
N PHE A 343 -3.37 -27.65 21.51
CA PHE A 343 -2.80 -27.26 22.79
C PHE A 343 -3.24 -25.83 23.17
N VAL A 344 -3.11 -24.85 22.27
CA VAL A 344 -3.53 -23.47 22.55
C VAL A 344 -5.01 -23.39 22.88
N ALA A 345 -5.87 -24.08 22.11
CA ALA A 345 -7.32 -24.04 22.33
C ALA A 345 -7.71 -24.72 23.66
N SER A 346 -7.10 -25.86 23.99
CA SER A 346 -7.33 -26.56 25.26
C SER A 346 -6.82 -25.76 26.47
N GLU A 347 -5.67 -25.11 26.35
CA GLU A 347 -5.12 -24.25 27.41
C GLU A 347 -6.05 -23.06 27.72
N ILE A 348 -6.57 -22.39 26.68
CA ILE A 348 -7.56 -21.31 26.85
C ILE A 348 -8.81 -21.86 27.58
N GLN A 349 -9.30 -23.04 27.17
CA GLN A 349 -10.46 -23.65 27.81
C GLN A 349 -10.17 -23.95 29.29
N ILE A 350 -9.02 -24.55 29.61
CA ILE A 350 -8.62 -24.86 30.99
C ILE A 350 -8.55 -23.57 31.81
N LEU A 351 -7.91 -22.51 31.32
CA LEU A 351 -7.78 -21.24 32.05
C LEU A 351 -9.12 -20.53 32.27
N VAL A 352 -10.04 -20.63 31.33
CA VAL A 352 -11.41 -20.10 31.48
C VAL A 352 -12.18 -20.86 32.57
N HIS A 353 -12.08 -22.19 32.61
CA HIS A 353 -12.79 -23.00 33.60
C HIS A 353 -12.15 -22.96 35.00
N THR A 354 -10.82 -22.98 35.09
CA THR A 354 -10.09 -23.11 36.36
C THR A 354 -9.82 -21.76 37.04
N LYS A 355 -9.46 -20.73 36.27
CA LYS A 355 -9.10 -19.40 36.79
C LYS A 355 -10.20 -18.36 36.56
N SER A 356 -11.37 -18.76 36.06
CA SER A 356 -12.48 -17.87 35.71
C SER A 356 -12.05 -16.71 34.79
N ALA A 357 -11.07 -16.95 33.93
CA ALA A 357 -10.57 -15.94 32.99
C ALA A 357 -11.63 -15.63 31.92
N LYS A 358 -11.71 -14.37 31.49
CA LYS A 358 -12.63 -13.97 30.40
C LYS A 358 -12.00 -14.27 29.05
N LEU A 359 -12.77 -14.78 28.10
CA LEU A 359 -12.27 -15.03 26.74
C LEU A 359 -11.65 -13.78 26.08
N CYS A 360 -12.17 -12.59 26.38
CA CYS A 360 -11.66 -11.32 25.84
C CYS A 360 -10.27 -10.92 26.36
N SER A 361 -9.71 -11.58 27.38
CA SER A 361 -8.34 -11.34 27.83
C SER A 361 -7.28 -12.12 27.06
N PHE A 362 -7.69 -13.03 26.16
CA PHE A 362 -6.78 -13.84 25.37
C PHE A 362 -6.62 -13.25 23.97
N ALA A 363 -5.38 -13.23 23.48
CA ALA A 363 -5.03 -12.89 22.11
C ALA A 363 -4.01 -13.91 21.59
N ILE A 364 -4.23 -14.42 20.38
CA ILE A 364 -3.31 -15.33 19.71
C ILE A 364 -2.63 -14.56 18.59
N LEU A 365 -1.30 -14.41 18.68
CA LEU A 365 -0.49 -13.71 17.70
C LEU A 365 0.31 -14.71 16.88
N PHE A 366 0.32 -14.53 15.56
CA PHE A 366 1.01 -15.40 14.62
C PHE A 366 1.70 -14.57 13.54
N ARG A 367 2.71 -15.15 12.88
CA ARG A 367 3.56 -14.43 11.92
C ARG A 367 2.90 -14.23 10.56
N THR A 368 2.09 -15.19 10.12
CA THR A 368 1.41 -15.16 8.81
C THR A 368 -0.05 -15.58 8.93
N HIS A 369 -0.93 -15.03 8.09
CA HIS A 369 -2.36 -15.37 8.10
C HIS A 369 -2.64 -16.86 7.80
N ALA A 370 -1.74 -17.57 7.13
CA ALA A 370 -1.87 -19.00 6.86
C ALA A 370 -1.95 -19.84 8.16
N GLN A 371 -1.28 -19.40 9.24
CA GLN A 371 -1.31 -20.08 10.55
C GLN A 371 -2.68 -19.97 11.23
N SER A 372 -3.47 -18.96 10.89
CA SER A 372 -4.76 -18.71 11.53
C SER A 372 -5.79 -19.82 11.28
N TYR A 373 -5.68 -20.55 10.17
CA TYR A 373 -6.67 -21.55 9.78
C TYR A 373 -6.74 -22.72 10.77
N LEU A 374 -5.58 -23.29 11.14
CA LEU A 374 -5.51 -24.40 12.09
C LEU A 374 -5.97 -23.98 13.49
N LEU A 375 -5.55 -22.79 13.94
CA LEU A 375 -5.96 -22.20 15.21
C LEU A 375 -7.49 -22.01 15.28
N GLN A 376 -8.09 -21.40 14.25
CA GLN A 376 -9.53 -21.21 14.18
C GLN A 376 -10.28 -22.56 14.17
N SER A 377 -9.80 -23.53 13.39
CA SER A 377 -10.42 -24.86 13.32
C SER A 377 -10.46 -25.56 14.69
N SER A 378 -9.37 -25.45 15.46
CA SER A 378 -9.33 -25.99 16.83
C SER A 378 -10.23 -25.24 17.81
N LEU A 379 -10.30 -23.90 17.72
CA LEU A 379 -11.21 -23.09 18.54
C LEU A 379 -12.69 -23.41 18.25
N ILE A 380 -13.07 -23.56 16.96
CA ILE A 380 -14.43 -23.93 16.54
C ILE A 380 -14.81 -25.30 17.07
N ARG A 381 -13.90 -26.27 16.96
CA ARG A 381 -14.12 -27.64 17.44
C ARG A 381 -14.35 -27.72 18.94
N LEU A 382 -13.67 -26.89 19.73
CA LEU A 382 -13.90 -26.75 21.17
C LEU A 382 -15.02 -25.76 21.53
N GLN A 383 -15.75 -25.25 20.54
CA GLN A 383 -16.83 -24.28 20.69
C GLN A 383 -16.41 -22.99 21.43
N ILE A 384 -15.17 -22.55 21.22
CA ILE A 384 -14.61 -21.33 21.81
C ILE A 384 -14.93 -20.14 20.89
N PRO A 385 -15.73 -19.15 21.35
CA PRO A 385 -15.97 -17.92 20.61
C PRO A 385 -14.65 -17.19 20.35
N HIS A 386 -14.41 -16.82 19.10
CA HIS A 386 -13.20 -16.12 18.69
C HIS A 386 -13.48 -15.11 17.58
N VAL A 387 -12.59 -14.13 17.43
CA VAL A 387 -12.63 -13.14 16.36
C VAL A 387 -11.30 -13.18 15.62
N ALA A 388 -11.33 -13.55 14.34
CA ALA A 388 -10.16 -13.53 13.48
C ALA A 388 -9.98 -12.14 12.87
N ILE A 389 -8.97 -11.40 13.33
CA ILE A 389 -8.60 -10.09 12.74
C ILE A 389 -7.70 -10.36 11.53
N GLY A 390 -8.11 -9.88 10.35
CA GLY A 390 -7.41 -10.11 9.09
C GLY A 390 -7.85 -11.36 8.31
N SER A 391 -9.04 -11.91 8.62
CA SER A 391 -9.77 -12.77 7.69
C SER A 391 -10.13 -12.01 6.41
N VAL A 392 -10.71 -12.69 5.40
CA VAL A 392 -11.23 -12.02 4.20
C VAL A 392 -12.12 -10.84 4.65
N PRO A 393 -11.73 -9.58 4.38
CA PRO A 393 -12.48 -8.44 4.88
C PRO A 393 -13.90 -8.46 4.32
N PHE A 394 -14.88 -8.00 5.10
CA PHE A 394 -16.27 -7.89 4.64
C PHE A 394 -16.38 -7.19 3.26
N TYR A 395 -15.68 -6.06 3.08
CA TYR A 395 -15.66 -5.31 1.82
C TYR A 395 -14.93 -6.02 0.65
N SER A 396 -14.25 -7.14 0.92
CA SER A 396 -13.60 -7.96 -0.09
C SER A 396 -14.50 -9.03 -0.70
N HIS A 397 -15.66 -9.29 -0.08
CA HIS A 397 -16.65 -10.24 -0.58
C HIS A 397 -17.17 -9.83 -1.97
N LYS A 398 -17.39 -10.81 -2.85
CA LYS A 398 -17.75 -10.55 -4.26
C LYS A 398 -19.08 -9.80 -4.36
N GLU A 399 -20.05 -10.24 -3.58
CA GLU A 399 -21.38 -9.67 -3.41
C GLU A 399 -21.31 -8.20 -2.96
N VAL A 400 -20.55 -7.90 -1.90
CA VAL A 400 -20.36 -6.54 -1.39
C VAL A 400 -19.68 -5.67 -2.45
N ARG A 401 -18.63 -6.17 -3.10
CA ARG A 401 -17.96 -5.46 -4.20
C ARG A 401 -18.85 -5.21 -5.41
N HIS A 402 -19.83 -6.08 -5.70
CA HIS A 402 -20.79 -5.82 -6.79
C HIS A 402 -21.70 -4.66 -6.43
N VAL A 403 -22.30 -4.69 -5.23
CA VAL A 403 -23.16 -3.59 -4.74
C VAL A 403 -22.39 -2.27 -4.70
N LEU A 404 -21.16 -2.28 -4.19
CA LEU A 404 -20.30 -1.10 -4.18
C LEU A 404 -19.98 -0.57 -5.57
N ALA A 405 -19.81 -1.44 -6.57
CA ALA A 405 -19.60 -0.99 -7.95
C ALA A 405 -20.84 -0.29 -8.52
N TYR A 406 -22.06 -0.81 -8.25
CA TYR A 406 -23.28 -0.10 -8.63
C TYR A 406 -23.36 1.29 -7.97
N LEU A 407 -23.10 1.37 -6.67
CA LEU A 407 -23.14 2.64 -5.94
C LEU A 407 -22.05 3.63 -6.42
N ARG A 408 -20.85 3.14 -6.70
CA ARG A 408 -19.75 3.95 -7.26
C ARG A 408 -20.09 4.49 -8.64
N PHE A 409 -20.63 3.66 -9.52
CA PHE A 409 -21.01 4.07 -10.87
C PHE A 409 -22.16 5.08 -10.87
N LEU A 410 -23.13 4.93 -9.96
CA LEU A 410 -24.20 5.91 -9.75
C LEU A 410 -23.67 7.25 -9.21
N GLY A 411 -22.65 7.20 -8.35
CA GLY A 411 -22.02 8.39 -7.77
C GLY A 411 -21.08 9.12 -8.75
N ASN A 412 -20.38 8.38 -9.61
CA ASN A 412 -19.49 8.92 -10.63
C ASN A 412 -19.47 7.98 -11.86
N CYS A 413 -20.08 8.44 -12.94
CA CYS A 413 -20.23 7.69 -14.19
C CYS A 413 -18.92 7.53 -14.98
N GLN A 414 -17.84 8.19 -14.56
CA GLN A 414 -16.50 8.04 -15.15
C GLN A 414 -15.77 6.81 -14.59
N ASP A 415 -16.29 6.14 -13.55
CA ASP A 415 -15.67 4.94 -12.97
C ASP A 415 -15.77 3.73 -13.92
N GLN A 416 -14.73 3.57 -14.73
CA GLN A 416 -14.66 2.48 -15.69
C GLN A 416 -14.52 1.11 -15.00
N MET A 417 -13.86 1.04 -13.83
CA MET A 417 -13.66 -0.22 -13.10
C MET A 417 -14.96 -0.73 -12.48
N ALA A 418 -15.78 0.20 -11.98
CA ALA A 418 -17.12 -0.10 -11.51
C ALA A 418 -18.05 -0.51 -12.67
N LEU A 419 -18.03 0.22 -13.79
CA LEU A 419 -18.83 -0.09 -14.97
C LEU A 419 -18.51 -1.50 -15.51
N GLU A 420 -17.25 -1.83 -15.71
CA GLU A 420 -16.83 -3.17 -16.16
C GLU A 420 -17.33 -4.26 -15.21
N ARG A 421 -17.27 -4.02 -13.90
CA ARG A 421 -17.76 -4.96 -12.90
C ARG A 421 -19.27 -5.13 -12.98
N VAL A 422 -20.02 -4.04 -13.08
CA VAL A 422 -21.48 -4.04 -13.27
C VAL A 422 -21.87 -4.82 -14.53
N LEU A 423 -21.22 -4.55 -15.67
CA LEU A 423 -21.46 -5.23 -16.94
C LEU A 423 -21.10 -6.73 -16.90
N SER A 424 -20.09 -7.10 -16.11
CA SER A 424 -19.65 -8.51 -15.97
C SER A 424 -20.55 -9.36 -15.07
N THR A 425 -21.48 -8.74 -14.34
CA THR A 425 -22.36 -9.47 -13.41
C THR A 425 -23.53 -10.06 -14.18
N SER A 426 -23.79 -11.36 -14.00
CA SER A 426 -24.81 -12.15 -14.72
C SER A 426 -26.27 -11.84 -14.32
N LEU A 427 -26.55 -10.68 -13.72
CA LEU A 427 -27.92 -10.22 -13.41
C LEU A 427 -28.68 -9.70 -14.65
N ARG A 428 -28.28 -10.14 -15.85
CA ARG A 428 -28.89 -9.78 -17.13
C ARG A 428 -29.81 -10.90 -17.67
N GLU A 429 -30.12 -11.90 -16.87
CA GLU A 429 -31.15 -12.90 -17.18
C GLU A 429 -32.51 -12.47 -16.65
#